data_AF-A0A2R8ADT9-F1
#
_entry.id   AF-A0A2R8ADT9-F1
#
_cell.length_a   1.000
_cell.length_b   1.000
_cell.length_c   1.000
_cell.angle_alpha   90.00
_cell.angle_beta   90.00
_cell.angle_gamma   90.00
#
_symmetry.space_group_name_H-M   'P 1'
#
loop_
_entity.id
_entity.type
_entity.pdbx_description
1 polymer ?
#
loop_
_entity_poly.entity_id
_entity_poly.type
_entity_poly.pdbx_seq_one_letter_code
_entity_poly.pdbx_strand_id
1 'polypeptide(L)'
;MSVALATVRVSPINALDAMSVSEPQQSDLAALVTARICHDLVSSVGAVDNGVELISSLGAAPQPADLAMIAESARTATLRMRMFRVAFGPHKGAAIDAAHLHECCKTALSRPRLSLDWHLDQTALPQPEGQLLLLLVMCAESAMARGGTLEVRHDAEGITLKAVTERPRIDADVWAWLDADGPSHLPAPGQVHFAFAHIAAERIGWHLAWSSSGDQLTVAARRPD
;
A
#
# COMPACT_ATOMS: atom_id res chain seq x y z
N MET A 1 31.60 55.89 -35.58
CA MET A 1 31.71 54.87 -36.64
C MET A 1 32.72 53.83 -36.14
N SER A 2 32.36 52.87 -35.28
CA SER A 2 31.59 51.62 -35.51
C SER A 2 32.05 50.82 -36.74
N VAL A 3 32.86 49.78 -36.49
CA VAL A 3 32.85 48.52 -37.24
C VAL A 3 33.03 47.40 -36.21
N ALA A 4 32.09 46.46 -36.23
CA ALA A 4 32.03 45.30 -35.36
C ALA A 4 32.98 44.18 -35.84
N LEU A 5 33.60 43.47 -34.89
CA LEU A 5 34.07 42.10 -35.11
C LEU A 5 33.43 41.19 -34.06
N ALA A 6 32.66 40.23 -34.54
CA ALA A 6 32.08 39.16 -33.74
C ALA A 6 33.19 38.30 -33.14
N THR A 7 33.21 38.18 -31.81
CA THR A 7 34.01 37.18 -31.12
C THR A 7 33.07 36.14 -30.54
N VAL A 8 33.13 34.93 -31.11
CA VAL A 8 32.50 33.73 -30.56
C VAL A 8 33.12 33.49 -29.18
N ARG A 9 32.34 33.68 -28.11
CA ARG A 9 32.72 33.19 -26.78
C ARG A 9 32.23 31.77 -26.63
N VAL A 10 33.19 30.85 -26.66
CA VAL A 10 33.01 29.50 -26.10
C VAL A 10 32.97 29.67 -24.59
N SER A 11 31.82 29.41 -23.97
CA SER A 11 31.74 29.22 -22.52
C SER A 11 32.05 27.76 -22.19
N PRO A 12 32.88 27.51 -21.16
CA PRO A 12 33.37 26.18 -20.83
C PRO A 12 32.26 25.29 -20.28
N ILE A 13 32.37 24.01 -20.64
CA ILE A 13 31.70 22.85 -20.06
C ILE A 13 31.87 22.91 -18.54
N ASN A 14 30.85 23.40 -17.83
CA ASN A 14 30.63 23.22 -16.40
C ASN A 14 29.17 23.57 -16.10
N ALA A 15 28.29 22.70 -16.56
CA ALA A 15 26.95 22.52 -16.02
C ALA A 15 26.71 21.01 -15.86
N LEU A 16 27.67 20.33 -15.23
CA LEU A 16 27.33 19.29 -14.27
C LEU A 16 26.85 20.03 -13.02
N ASP A 17 25.73 20.74 -13.19
CA ASP A 17 24.96 21.21 -12.06
C ASP A 17 24.68 19.98 -11.22
N ALA A 18 25.01 20.12 -9.94
CA ALA A 18 24.56 19.30 -8.85
C ALA A 18 23.39 18.41 -9.28
N MET A 19 23.65 17.11 -9.36
CA MET A 19 22.63 16.13 -9.04
C MET A 19 22.24 16.44 -7.60
N SER A 20 21.35 17.41 -7.42
CA SER A 20 20.54 17.52 -6.23
C SER A 20 19.94 16.13 -6.10
N VAL A 21 20.30 15.43 -5.03
CA VAL A 21 19.46 14.36 -4.53
C VAL A 21 18.20 15.07 -4.06
N SER A 22 17.34 15.40 -5.02
CA SER A 22 16.10 16.13 -4.81
C SER A 22 15.13 15.17 -4.15
N GLU A 23 14.30 15.72 -3.27
CA GLU A 23 13.19 15.02 -2.59
C GLU A 23 12.54 13.95 -3.47
N PRO A 24 12.09 12.82 -2.89
CA PRO A 24 11.35 11.79 -3.60
C PRO A 24 10.35 12.38 -4.59
N GLN A 25 10.64 12.30 -5.88
CA GLN A 25 9.80 12.97 -6.86
C GLN A 25 8.48 12.20 -6.97
N GLN A 26 7.36 12.89 -7.13
CA GLN A 26 6.03 12.25 -7.24
C GLN A 26 5.98 11.14 -8.31
N SER A 27 6.79 11.27 -9.37
CA SER A 27 6.98 10.24 -10.40
C SER A 27 7.55 8.93 -9.86
N ASP A 28 8.44 9.00 -8.88
CA ASP A 28 9.12 7.84 -8.34
C ASP A 28 8.18 7.03 -7.44
N LEU A 29 7.36 7.71 -6.62
CA LEU A 29 6.28 7.06 -5.87
C LEU A 29 5.27 6.37 -6.79
N ALA A 30 4.90 7.01 -7.91
CA ALA A 30 4.01 6.39 -8.90
C ALA A 30 4.64 5.13 -9.50
N ALA A 31 5.93 5.16 -9.85
CA ALA A 31 6.65 4.00 -10.35
C ALA A 31 6.70 2.84 -9.33
N LEU A 32 6.95 3.14 -8.05
CA LEU A 32 6.95 2.14 -6.97
C LEU A 32 5.57 1.49 -6.78
N VAL A 33 4.49 2.28 -6.83
CA VAL A 33 3.12 1.75 -6.76
C VAL A 33 2.82 0.88 -7.98
N THR A 34 3.18 1.31 -9.19
CA THR A 34 3.01 0.50 -10.40
C THR A 34 3.76 -0.82 -10.29
N ALA A 35 5.02 -0.80 -9.85
CA ALA A 35 5.82 -2.00 -9.64
C ALA A 35 5.18 -2.95 -8.61
N ARG A 36 4.64 -2.41 -7.50
CA ARG A 36 3.91 -3.19 -6.49
C ARG A 36 2.65 -3.84 -7.05
N ILE A 37 1.83 -3.07 -7.78
CA ILE A 37 0.59 -3.56 -8.39
C ILE A 37 0.90 -4.68 -9.41
N CYS A 38 1.89 -4.47 -10.27
CA CYS A 38 2.32 -5.48 -11.24
C CYS A 38 2.76 -6.76 -10.52
N HIS A 39 3.66 -6.65 -9.53
CA HIS A 39 4.15 -7.80 -8.78
C HIS A 39 3.02 -8.62 -8.14
N ASP A 40 2.08 -7.96 -7.45
CA ASP A 40 1.03 -8.64 -6.70
C ASP A 40 -0.06 -9.24 -7.58
N LEU A 41 -0.27 -8.72 -8.79
CA LEU A 41 -1.27 -9.24 -9.72
C LEU A 41 -0.74 -10.34 -10.64
N VAL A 42 0.56 -10.34 -10.95
CA VAL A 42 1.18 -11.29 -11.90
C VAL A 42 0.84 -12.74 -11.58
N SER A 43 0.91 -13.16 -10.32
CA SER A 43 0.64 -14.56 -9.96
C SER A 43 -0.82 -14.95 -10.17
N SER A 44 -1.79 -14.12 -9.73
CA SER A 44 -3.22 -14.42 -9.87
C SER A 44 -3.68 -14.36 -11.33
N VAL A 45 -3.11 -13.45 -12.13
CA VAL A 45 -3.42 -13.34 -13.56
C VAL A 45 -2.79 -14.51 -14.34
N GLY A 46 -1.54 -14.86 -14.03
CA GLY A 46 -0.87 -16.01 -14.64
C GLY A 46 -1.57 -17.34 -14.34
N ALA A 47 -2.13 -17.50 -13.13
CA ALA A 47 -2.92 -18.69 -12.80
C ALA A 47 -4.21 -18.83 -13.62
N VAL A 48 -4.86 -17.71 -13.98
CA VAL A 48 -6.00 -17.70 -14.90
C VAL A 48 -5.58 -18.14 -16.29
N ASP A 49 -4.51 -17.55 -16.82
CA ASP A 49 -3.99 -17.83 -18.16
C ASP A 49 -3.61 -19.32 -18.30
N ASN A 50 -2.80 -19.82 -17.36
CA ASN A 50 -2.40 -21.23 -17.29
C ASN A 50 -3.61 -22.18 -17.23
N GLY A 51 -4.66 -21.81 -16.49
CA GLY A 51 -5.88 -22.61 -16.41
C GLY A 51 -6.66 -22.66 -17.73
N VAL A 52 -6.75 -21.53 -18.44
CA VAL A 52 -7.39 -21.45 -19.76
C VAL A 52 -6.61 -22.24 -20.81
N GLU A 53 -5.28 -22.14 -20.81
CA GLU A 53 -4.40 -22.94 -21.68
C GLU A 53 -4.57 -24.44 -21.44
N LEU A 54 -4.59 -24.85 -20.16
CA LEU A 54 -4.79 -26.25 -19.78
C LEU A 54 -6.12 -26.78 -20.33
N ILE A 55 -7.23 -26.09 -20.08
CA ILE A 55 -8.55 -26.49 -20.60
C ILE A 55 -8.55 -26.61 -22.13
N SER A 56 -7.90 -25.66 -22.81
CA SER A 56 -7.81 -25.67 -24.27
C SER A 56 -7.00 -26.85 -24.81
N SER A 57 -5.99 -27.32 -24.06
CA SER A 57 -5.12 -28.44 -24.45
C SER A 57 -5.74 -29.82 -24.23
N LEU A 58 -6.71 -29.96 -23.31
CA LEU A 58 -7.28 -31.25 -22.93
C LEU A 58 -8.15 -31.89 -24.03
N GLY A 59 -8.61 -31.11 -25.03
CA GLY A 59 -9.45 -31.61 -26.13
C GLY A 59 -10.78 -32.22 -25.68
N ALA A 60 -11.15 -32.02 -24.41
CA ALA A 60 -12.33 -32.55 -23.74
C ALA A 60 -13.03 -31.43 -22.95
N ALA A 61 -14.25 -31.68 -22.48
CA ALA A 61 -14.99 -30.70 -21.69
C ALA A 61 -14.24 -30.41 -20.36
N PRO A 62 -14.13 -29.12 -19.96
CA PRO A 62 -13.44 -28.74 -18.73
C PRO A 62 -14.12 -29.36 -17.50
N GLN A 63 -13.32 -29.77 -16.51
CA GLN A 63 -13.86 -30.28 -15.26
C GLN A 63 -14.29 -29.12 -14.35
N PRO A 64 -15.30 -29.33 -13.47
CA PRO A 64 -15.73 -28.29 -12.53
C PRO A 64 -14.59 -27.74 -11.65
N ALA A 65 -13.60 -28.57 -11.32
CA ALA A 65 -12.44 -28.17 -10.53
C ALA A 65 -11.53 -27.17 -11.27
N ASP A 66 -11.31 -27.37 -12.57
CA ASP A 66 -10.47 -26.48 -13.40
C ASP A 66 -11.11 -25.09 -13.48
N LEU A 67 -12.43 -25.06 -13.73
CA LEU A 67 -13.21 -23.81 -13.77
C LEU A 67 -13.23 -23.11 -12.42
N ALA A 68 -13.34 -23.85 -11.31
CA ALA A 68 -13.32 -23.27 -9.97
C ALA A 68 -11.97 -22.62 -9.64
N MET A 69 -10.85 -23.24 -10.03
CA MET A 69 -9.51 -22.68 -9.84
C MET A 69 -9.32 -21.37 -10.62
N ILE A 70 -9.77 -21.33 -11.88
CA ILE A 70 -9.73 -20.12 -12.71
C ILE A 70 -10.59 -19.02 -12.09
N ALA A 71 -11.82 -19.35 -11.69
CA ALA A 71 -12.74 -18.41 -11.06
C ALA A 71 -12.16 -17.82 -9.77
N GLU A 72 -11.54 -18.64 -8.91
CA GLU A 72 -10.92 -18.18 -7.67
C GLU A 72 -9.70 -17.27 -7.93
N SER A 73 -8.90 -17.59 -8.94
CA SER A 73 -7.74 -16.77 -9.35
C SER A 73 -8.19 -15.40 -9.87
N ALA A 74 -9.23 -15.36 -10.72
CA ALA A 74 -9.83 -14.14 -11.23
C ALA A 74 -10.48 -13.29 -10.12
N ARG A 75 -11.15 -13.95 -9.16
CA ARG A 75 -11.73 -13.29 -7.98
C ARG A 75 -10.64 -12.65 -7.13
N THR A 76 -9.55 -13.37 -6.86
CA THR A 76 -8.38 -12.86 -6.13
C THR A 76 -7.79 -11.63 -6.80
N ALA A 77 -7.57 -11.66 -8.12
CA ALA A 77 -7.07 -10.50 -8.87
C ALA A 77 -8.01 -9.29 -8.74
N THR A 78 -9.33 -9.51 -8.89
CA THR A 78 -10.34 -8.46 -8.79
C THR A 78 -10.35 -7.81 -7.40
N LEU A 79 -10.30 -8.61 -6.34
CA LEU A 79 -10.26 -8.13 -4.96
C LEU A 79 -8.98 -7.30 -4.70
N ARG A 80 -7.82 -7.77 -5.18
CA ARG A 80 -6.56 -7.02 -5.07
C ARG A 80 -6.64 -5.68 -5.80
N MET A 81 -7.20 -5.63 -7.01
CA MET A 81 -7.39 -4.39 -7.75
C MET A 81 -8.29 -3.39 -7.00
N ARG A 82 -9.39 -3.87 -6.40
CA ARG A 82 -10.28 -3.04 -5.58
C ARG A 82 -9.54 -2.47 -4.37
N MET A 83 -8.81 -3.32 -3.64
CA MET A 83 -7.99 -2.91 -2.50
C MET A 83 -6.96 -1.86 -2.90
N PHE A 84 -6.19 -2.08 -3.97
CA PHE A 84 -5.21 -1.09 -4.45
C PHE A 84 -5.83 0.23 -4.88
N ARG A 85 -7.03 0.19 -5.46
CA ARG A 85 -7.77 1.40 -5.82
C ARG A 85 -8.18 2.20 -4.58
N VAL A 86 -8.49 1.56 -3.46
CA VAL A 86 -8.75 2.24 -2.18
C VAL A 86 -7.44 2.77 -1.59
N ALA A 87 -6.39 1.94 -1.53
CA ALA A 87 -5.12 2.27 -0.88
C ALA A 87 -4.32 3.36 -1.62
N PHE A 88 -4.24 3.31 -2.94
CA PHE A 88 -3.36 4.15 -3.76
C PHE A 88 -4.10 5.04 -4.76
N GLY A 89 -5.43 4.91 -4.85
CA GLY A 89 -6.23 5.69 -5.79
C GLY A 89 -6.43 7.15 -5.36
N PRO A 90 -6.88 8.00 -6.29
CA PRO A 90 -7.15 9.41 -6.01
C PRO A 90 -8.41 9.59 -5.14
N HIS A 91 -8.44 10.71 -4.42
CA HIS A 91 -9.61 11.13 -3.65
C HIS A 91 -10.68 11.65 -4.60
N LYS A 92 -11.88 11.10 -4.49
CA LYS A 92 -13.08 11.50 -5.22
C LYS A 92 -14.14 12.13 -4.30
N GLY A 93 -13.85 12.22 -3.00
CA GLY A 93 -14.70 12.90 -2.01
C GLY A 93 -15.91 12.10 -1.51
N ALA A 94 -16.10 10.85 -1.98
CA ALA A 94 -17.20 10.00 -1.56
C ALA A 94 -16.78 9.06 -0.43
N ALA A 95 -17.61 8.92 0.61
CA ALA A 95 -17.37 7.98 1.71
C ALA A 95 -17.18 6.53 1.21
N ILE A 96 -16.38 5.76 1.95
CA ILE A 96 -16.16 4.33 1.71
C ILE A 96 -17.07 3.56 2.67
N ASP A 97 -17.91 2.71 2.11
CA ASP A 97 -18.75 1.78 2.87
C ASP A 97 -17.89 0.84 3.74
N ALA A 98 -18.30 0.62 5.00
CA ALA A 98 -17.54 -0.17 5.96
C ALA A 98 -17.40 -1.64 5.56
N ALA A 99 -18.41 -2.23 4.89
CA ALA A 99 -18.32 -3.60 4.40
C ALA A 99 -17.34 -3.71 3.22
N HIS A 100 -17.32 -2.71 2.34
CA HIS A 100 -16.31 -2.63 1.27
C HIS A 100 -14.89 -2.47 1.83
N LEU A 101 -14.71 -1.61 2.84
CA LEU A 101 -13.42 -1.42 3.50
C LEU A 101 -12.96 -2.70 4.21
N HIS A 102 -13.88 -3.40 4.87
CA HIS A 102 -13.62 -4.69 5.49
C HIS A 102 -13.18 -5.75 4.45
N GLU A 103 -13.81 -5.82 3.27
CA GLU A 103 -13.36 -6.70 2.16
C GLU A 103 -11.92 -6.37 1.72
N CYS A 104 -11.58 -5.09 1.63
CA CYS A 104 -10.22 -4.64 1.28
C CYS A 104 -9.21 -5.04 2.37
N CYS A 105 -9.55 -4.87 3.65
CA CYS A 105 -8.68 -5.26 4.76
C CYS A 105 -8.48 -6.78 4.83
N LYS A 106 -9.53 -7.57 4.60
CA LYS A 106 -9.41 -9.03 4.45
C LYS A 106 -8.54 -9.44 3.26
N THR A 107 -8.61 -8.68 2.17
CA THR A 107 -7.75 -8.91 1.00
C THR A 107 -6.28 -8.63 1.32
N ALA A 108 -6.00 -7.57 2.07
CA ALA A 108 -4.65 -7.26 2.55
C ALA A 108 -4.10 -8.39 3.45
N LEU A 109 -4.96 -8.95 4.30
CA LEU A 109 -4.63 -10.05 5.22
C LEU A 109 -4.82 -11.45 4.60
N SER A 110 -4.77 -11.57 3.27
CA SER A 110 -5.06 -12.84 2.58
C SER A 110 -4.02 -13.95 2.80
N ARG A 111 -2.90 -13.67 3.49
CA ARG A 111 -1.92 -14.71 3.83
C ARG A 111 -2.55 -15.75 4.78
N PRO A 112 -2.22 -17.04 4.63
CA PRO A 112 -2.63 -18.06 5.59
C PRO A 112 -2.16 -17.71 7.01
N ARG A 113 -2.99 -18.04 8.01
CA ARG A 113 -2.75 -17.81 9.46
C ARG A 113 -2.92 -16.36 9.95
N LEU A 114 -3.45 -15.46 9.13
CA LEU A 114 -3.92 -14.15 9.60
C LEU A 114 -5.43 -14.17 9.84
N SER A 115 -5.86 -13.52 10.91
CA SER A 115 -7.26 -13.24 11.21
C SER A 115 -7.46 -11.74 11.43
N LEU A 116 -8.67 -11.28 11.13
CA LEU A 116 -9.10 -9.90 11.28
C LEU A 116 -10.22 -9.85 12.31
N ASP A 117 -10.02 -9.08 13.37
CA ASP A 117 -11.04 -8.67 14.32
C ASP A 117 -11.42 -7.21 14.03
N TRP A 118 -12.70 -6.92 13.80
CA TRP A 118 -13.15 -5.71 13.13
C TRP A 118 -14.19 -4.94 13.95
N HIS A 119 -13.82 -3.74 14.41
CA HIS A 119 -14.63 -2.90 15.28
C HIS A 119 -14.72 -1.48 14.72
N LEU A 120 -15.73 -1.24 13.88
CA LEU A 120 -16.08 0.09 13.39
C LEU A 120 -17.49 0.43 13.87
N ASP A 121 -17.65 1.56 14.54
CA ASP A 121 -18.97 2.02 15.00
C ASP A 121 -19.84 2.57 13.85
N GLN A 122 -19.21 2.92 12.73
CA GLN A 122 -19.85 3.60 11.60
C GLN A 122 -20.04 2.66 10.40
N THR A 123 -21.11 2.86 9.63
CA THR A 123 -21.39 2.09 8.41
C THR A 123 -20.63 2.58 7.18
N ALA A 124 -20.00 3.75 7.26
CA ALA A 124 -19.12 4.28 6.23
C ALA A 124 -18.11 5.25 6.86
N LEU A 125 -16.94 5.38 6.25
CA LEU A 125 -15.91 6.33 6.65
C LEU A 125 -15.68 7.37 5.55
N PRO A 126 -15.28 8.62 5.90
CA PRO A 126 -14.72 9.54 4.92
C PRO A 126 -13.59 8.86 4.13
N GLN A 127 -13.55 9.09 2.80
CA GLN A 127 -12.55 8.43 1.93
C GLN A 127 -11.12 8.54 2.44
N PRO A 128 -10.64 9.72 2.90
CA PRO A 128 -9.27 9.84 3.40
C PRO A 128 -9.00 8.95 4.61
N GLU A 129 -9.95 8.83 5.54
CA GLU A 129 -9.82 8.01 6.75
C GLU A 129 -9.84 6.51 6.40
N GLY A 130 -10.74 6.09 5.51
CA GLY A 130 -10.77 4.70 5.05
C GLY A 130 -9.52 4.30 4.27
N GLN A 131 -8.97 5.20 3.46
CA GLN A 131 -7.67 4.98 2.80
C GLN A 131 -6.54 4.82 3.82
N LEU A 132 -6.45 5.73 4.80
CA LEU A 132 -5.43 5.66 5.84
C LEU A 132 -5.53 4.35 6.64
N LEU A 133 -6.75 3.96 7.05
CA LEU A 133 -6.99 2.70 7.75
C LEU A 133 -6.46 1.51 6.96
N LEU A 134 -6.80 1.42 5.67
CA LEU A 134 -6.34 0.31 4.83
C LEU A 134 -4.81 0.30 4.69
N LEU A 135 -4.18 1.46 4.52
CA LEU A 135 -2.71 1.58 4.44
C LEU A 135 -2.04 1.13 5.74
N LEU A 136 -2.58 1.49 6.90
CA LEU A 136 -2.07 1.05 8.20
C LEU A 136 -2.27 -0.45 8.41
N VAL A 137 -3.38 -1.03 7.93
CA VAL A 137 -3.58 -2.49 7.94
C VAL A 137 -2.49 -3.20 7.12
N MET A 138 -2.13 -2.66 5.95
CA MET A 138 -1.02 -3.19 5.13
C MET A 138 0.33 -3.06 5.85
N CYS A 139 0.57 -1.97 6.58
CA CYS A 139 1.79 -1.80 7.38
C CYS A 139 1.87 -2.84 8.50
N ALA A 140 0.78 -3.04 9.25
CA ALA A 140 0.71 -4.04 10.33
C ALA A 140 0.90 -5.47 9.79
N GLU A 141 0.26 -5.79 8.66
CA GLU A 141 0.39 -7.08 7.97
C GLU A 141 1.84 -7.41 7.58
N SER A 142 2.64 -6.39 7.24
CA SER A 142 4.07 -6.55 6.94
C SER A 142 4.89 -7.04 8.14
N ALA A 143 4.47 -6.72 9.37
CA ALA A 143 5.12 -7.21 10.59
C ALA A 143 4.65 -8.61 11.03
N MET A 144 3.49 -9.08 10.55
CA MET A 144 2.88 -10.34 10.98
C MET A 144 3.32 -11.55 10.13
N ALA A 145 4.62 -11.68 9.86
CA ALA A 145 5.16 -12.74 8.99
C ALA A 145 4.82 -14.17 9.44
N ARG A 146 4.59 -14.38 10.75
CA ARG A 146 4.29 -15.69 11.35
C ARG A 146 2.79 -15.97 11.51
N GLY A 147 1.92 -15.07 11.03
CA GLY A 147 0.48 -15.12 11.30
C GLY A 147 0.11 -14.40 12.60
N GLY A 148 -1.15 -14.48 13.00
CA GLY A 148 -1.68 -13.82 14.18
C GLY A 148 -3.05 -13.17 13.94
N THR A 149 -3.50 -12.40 14.93
CA THR A 149 -4.77 -11.65 14.87
C THR A 149 -4.47 -10.16 14.79
N LEU A 150 -5.12 -9.47 13.84
CA LEU A 150 -5.14 -8.01 13.78
C LEU A 150 -6.51 -7.51 14.23
N GLU A 151 -6.56 -6.80 15.35
CA GLU A 151 -7.73 -6.02 15.76
C GLU A 151 -7.66 -4.64 15.08
N VAL A 152 -8.75 -4.24 14.43
CA VAL A 152 -8.94 -2.92 13.83
C VAL A 152 -10.05 -2.20 14.57
N ARG A 153 -9.75 -1.02 15.09
CA ARG A 153 -10.74 -0.11 15.69
C ARG A 153 -10.74 1.25 14.99
N HIS A 154 -11.91 1.82 14.81
CA HIS A 154 -12.09 3.23 14.46
C HIS A 154 -13.18 3.85 15.32
N ASP A 155 -12.84 4.95 15.99
CA ASP A 155 -13.72 5.67 16.92
C ASP A 155 -13.52 7.20 16.79
N ALA A 156 -13.98 7.96 17.79
CA ALA A 156 -13.84 9.41 17.83
C ALA A 156 -12.39 9.91 17.99
N GLU A 157 -11.48 9.10 18.54
CA GLU A 157 -10.06 9.46 18.72
C GLU A 157 -9.22 9.17 17.46
N GLY A 158 -9.63 8.18 16.66
CA GLY A 158 -9.01 7.89 15.37
C GLY A 158 -9.00 6.41 15.04
N ILE A 159 -7.89 5.94 14.46
CA ILE A 159 -7.67 4.54 14.08
C ILE A 159 -6.72 3.91 15.10
N THR A 160 -7.05 2.73 15.60
CA THR A 160 -6.14 1.90 16.41
C THR A 160 -6.09 0.49 15.84
N LEU A 161 -4.88 0.03 15.53
CA LEU A 161 -4.59 -1.33 15.13
C LEU A 161 -3.79 -2.04 16.22
N LYS A 162 -4.22 -3.22 16.63
CA LYS A 162 -3.46 -4.08 17.56
C LYS A 162 -3.23 -5.43 16.91
N ALA A 163 -1.98 -5.74 16.62
CA ALA A 163 -1.56 -7.04 16.12
C ALA A 163 -0.99 -7.87 17.26
N VAL A 164 -1.48 -9.11 17.39
CA VAL A 164 -0.88 -10.15 18.24
C VAL A 164 -0.27 -11.22 17.35
N THR A 165 1.06 -11.34 17.41
CA THR A 165 1.85 -12.28 16.60
C THR A 165 3.10 -12.71 17.36
N GLU A 166 3.47 -13.99 17.30
CA GLU A 166 4.55 -14.59 18.11
C GLU A 166 5.86 -13.78 18.13
N ARG A 167 6.18 -13.10 17.02
CA ARG A 167 7.31 -12.18 16.94
C ARG A 167 7.10 -11.16 15.81
N PRO A 168 6.69 -9.92 16.10
CA PRO A 168 6.56 -8.88 15.10
C PRO A 168 7.89 -8.65 14.37
N ARG A 169 7.86 -8.66 13.03
CA ARG A 169 9.04 -8.34 12.21
C ARG A 169 9.06 -6.84 11.94
N ILE A 170 9.88 -6.11 12.70
CA ILE A 170 10.06 -4.67 12.53
C ILE A 170 11.36 -4.42 11.76
N ASP A 171 11.23 -3.71 10.66
CA ASP A 171 12.34 -3.17 9.87
C ASP A 171 12.43 -1.68 10.17
N ALA A 172 13.45 -1.27 10.94
CA ALA A 172 13.50 0.07 11.51
C ALA A 172 13.43 1.17 10.44
N ASP A 173 14.12 1.00 9.31
CA ASP A 173 14.18 2.00 8.24
C ASP A 173 12.80 2.19 7.58
N VAL A 174 12.02 1.12 7.48
CA VAL A 174 10.69 1.13 6.86
C VAL A 174 9.65 1.67 7.82
N TRP A 175 9.71 1.23 9.08
CA TRP A 175 8.76 1.63 10.12
C TRP A 175 8.92 3.09 10.54
N ALA A 176 10.10 3.68 10.33
CA ALA A 176 10.35 5.10 10.51
C ALA A 176 9.43 6.01 9.66
N TRP A 177 8.82 5.49 8.58
CA TRP A 177 7.76 6.21 7.84
C TRP A 177 6.51 6.51 8.68
N LEU A 178 6.25 5.71 9.72
CA LEU A 178 5.12 5.92 10.62
C LEU A 178 5.48 6.82 11.81
N ASP A 179 6.72 7.32 11.87
CA ASP A 179 7.14 8.37 12.79
C ASP A 179 6.82 9.76 12.21
N ALA A 180 6.97 10.80 13.03
CA ALA A 180 6.51 12.15 12.69
C ALA A 180 7.17 12.75 11.43
N ASP A 181 8.47 12.53 11.23
CA ASP A 181 9.22 13.19 10.16
C ASP A 181 9.34 12.34 8.88
N GLY A 182 9.13 11.03 8.98
CA GLY A 182 9.40 10.08 7.90
C GLY A 182 10.88 10.06 7.43
N PRO A 183 11.32 9.02 6.70
CA PRO A 183 12.62 9.01 6.06
C PRO A 183 12.68 9.91 4.82
N SER A 184 13.87 10.45 4.52
CA SER A 184 14.13 11.24 3.31
C SER A 184 14.35 10.39 2.04
N HIS A 185 14.26 9.06 2.14
CA HIS A 185 14.53 8.12 1.06
C HIS A 185 13.31 7.26 0.76
N LEU A 186 13.15 6.87 -0.50
CA LEU A 186 12.03 6.05 -0.93
C LEU A 186 12.12 4.60 -0.43
N PRO A 187 10.99 4.00 0.00
CA PRO A 187 10.95 2.58 0.32
C PRO A 187 11.02 1.72 -0.96
N ALA A 188 11.27 0.42 -0.80
CA ALA A 188 11.11 -0.52 -1.90
C ALA A 188 9.63 -0.60 -2.36
N PRO A 189 9.33 -1.04 -3.60
CA PRO A 189 7.95 -1.22 -4.08
C PRO A 189 7.09 -2.06 -3.13
N GLY A 190 7.68 -3.10 -2.53
CA GLY A 190 7.03 -3.96 -1.55
C GLY A 190 6.54 -3.24 -0.29
N GLN A 191 7.10 -2.07 0.03
CA GLN A 191 6.94 -1.31 1.25
C GLN A 191 6.35 0.09 1.00
N VAL A 192 5.97 0.42 -0.24
CA VAL A 192 5.47 1.75 -0.63
C VAL A 192 4.24 2.21 0.16
N HIS A 193 3.48 1.27 0.72
CA HIS A 193 2.32 1.56 1.57
C HIS A 193 2.68 2.29 2.87
N PHE A 194 3.91 2.16 3.39
CA PHE A 194 4.40 2.92 4.53
C PHE A 194 4.49 4.42 4.20
N ALA A 195 5.13 4.78 3.09
CA ALA A 195 5.20 6.16 2.62
C ALA A 195 3.80 6.73 2.31
N PHE A 196 2.91 5.94 1.72
CA PHE A 196 1.54 6.38 1.48
C PHE A 196 0.72 6.56 2.77
N ALA A 197 0.96 5.75 3.81
CA ALA A 197 0.31 5.94 5.11
C ALA A 197 0.71 7.29 5.73
N HIS A 198 2.00 7.62 5.69
CA HIS A 198 2.53 8.92 6.11
C HIS A 198 1.84 10.08 5.35
N ILE A 199 1.93 10.07 4.02
CA ILE A 199 1.33 11.11 3.16
C ILE A 199 -0.20 11.20 3.36
N ALA A 200 -0.87 10.08 3.62
CA ALA A 200 -2.30 10.07 3.89
C ALA A 200 -2.66 10.71 5.23
N ALA A 201 -1.86 10.45 6.28
CA ALA A 201 -2.03 11.05 7.59
C ALA A 201 -1.77 12.56 7.56
N GLU A 202 -0.66 13.00 6.94
CA GLU A 202 -0.33 14.41 6.77
C GLU A 202 -1.44 15.19 6.05
N ARG A 203 -1.97 14.61 4.96
CA ARG A 203 -3.03 15.24 4.16
C ARG A 203 -4.31 15.52 4.95
N ILE A 204 -4.61 14.70 5.96
CA ILE A 204 -5.78 14.87 6.83
C ILE A 204 -5.44 15.51 8.17
N GLY A 205 -4.17 15.87 8.40
CA GLY A 205 -3.67 16.47 9.63
C GLY A 205 -3.66 15.52 10.83
N TRP A 206 -3.55 14.21 10.62
CA TRP A 206 -3.52 13.22 11.71
C TRP A 206 -2.10 12.82 12.06
N HIS A 207 -1.88 12.44 13.31
CA HIS A 207 -0.58 12.00 13.81
C HIS A 207 -0.49 10.47 13.87
N LEU A 208 0.57 9.91 13.29
CA LEU A 208 0.89 8.50 13.36
C LEU A 208 1.72 8.18 14.61
N ALA A 209 1.50 7.02 15.19
CA ALA A 209 2.31 6.48 16.26
C ALA A 209 2.31 4.95 16.19
N TRP A 210 3.40 4.31 16.59
CA TRP A 210 3.48 2.87 16.70
C TRP A 210 4.36 2.44 17.86
N SER A 211 4.15 1.22 18.35
CA SER A 211 5.00 0.59 19.37
C SER A 211 4.95 -0.93 19.24
N SER A 212 6.03 -1.60 19.61
CA SER A 212 6.07 -3.06 19.66
C SER A 212 6.71 -3.53 20.95
N SER A 213 6.09 -4.52 21.59
CA SER A 213 6.57 -5.13 22.83
C SER A 213 6.15 -6.60 22.87
N GLY A 214 7.11 -7.51 23.02
CA GLY A 214 6.84 -8.94 23.03
C GLY A 214 6.19 -9.43 21.75
N ASP A 215 4.99 -10.00 21.88
CA ASP A 215 4.15 -10.51 20.79
C ASP A 215 3.13 -9.48 20.29
N GLN A 216 3.16 -8.25 20.80
CA GLN A 216 2.21 -7.22 20.48
C GLN A 216 2.85 -6.09 19.67
N LEU A 217 2.11 -5.64 18.65
CA LEU A 217 2.37 -4.44 17.88
C LEU A 217 1.11 -3.57 17.92
N THR A 218 1.27 -2.28 18.21
CA THR A 218 0.20 -1.29 18.13
C THR A 218 0.57 -0.23 17.11
N VAL A 219 -0.37 0.11 16.22
CA VAL A 219 -0.26 1.23 15.28
C VAL A 219 -1.49 2.11 15.45
N ALA A 220 -1.32 3.41 15.55
CA ALA A 220 -2.41 4.35 15.75
C ALA A 220 -2.27 5.55 14.80
N ALA A 221 -3.41 6.09 14.39
CA ALA A 221 -3.51 7.39 13.77
C ALA A 221 -4.53 8.22 14.55
N ARG A 222 -4.11 9.36 15.09
CA ARG A 222 -4.92 10.20 15.98
C ARG A 222 -5.32 11.49 15.29
N ARG A 223 -6.55 11.92 15.54
CA ARG A 223 -7.00 13.27 15.19
C ARG A 223 -6.18 14.28 16.02
N PRO A 224 -5.90 15.48 15.48
CA PRO A 224 -5.34 16.55 16.28
C PRO A 224 -6.33 16.98 17.38
N ASP A 225 -5.80 17.35 18.54
CA ASP A 225 -6.58 17.86 19.69
C ASP A 225 -7.34 19.17 19.37
#